data_AF-A0AAJ8M2E0-F1
#
_entry.id   AF-A0AAJ8M2E0-F1
#
_cell.length_a   1.000
_cell.length_b   1.000
_cell.length_c   1.000
_cell.angle_alpha   90.00
_cell.angle_beta   90.00
_cell.angle_gamma   90.00
#
_symmetry.space_group_name_H-M   'P 1'
#
loop_
_entity.id
_entity.type
_entity.pdbx_description
1 polymer ?
#
loop_
_entity_poly.entity_id
_entity_poly.type
_entity_poly.pdbx_seq_one_letter_code
_entity_poly.pdbx_strand_id
1 'polypeptide(L)'
;MREAEQPIIGIIGMGDMGRMYAKRLSAGGIKKIYVCDRPETYDALKAEFEGTGITPLQDGHAVSRLSTFIIYSVEAAVLASVVAQYGPSTRLGAVVAGQTSVKAPEKEAFEKWLPKDVGITSVHSLHGPSVTTEGQPLIIIHHRGRKENVAMVEEVFRSFKSRYVYLSYEQHDQVTANTQAVTHAAFLSMGTAWHKSSSYPWETTRYVSGIEVIKVNITLRIYSAKWHVYAGLALLNPSAQSQIHQYATSTTELFKLMIEGRGLELEERIWRAREEVFGWRAGQEAPSDERKPILLSEHVLDQFSLGKAQDTDKERESPNSHLSLLAMVDCWAKLGIRPYEHLDVAGTPVFTLWIGVAEYLFRSPSLLSSALRAALKDTVHRPDDVEFVIAARGWSECVDVGNFEWYQRRFEETADFFAPRFEEATKLGGKMIKAIQNGMKGRD
;
A
#
# COMPACT_ATOMS: atom_id res chain seq x y z
N MET A 1 -12.68 -8.49 44.00
CA MET A 1 -12.70 -8.20 42.55
C MET A 1 -12.45 -9.52 41.84
N ARG A 2 -13.36 -10.01 40.99
CA ARG A 2 -13.04 -11.15 40.12
C ARG A 2 -11.97 -10.64 39.15
N GLU A 3 -10.80 -11.28 39.10
CA GLU A 3 -9.87 -11.08 37.98
C GLU A 3 -10.67 -11.27 36.70
N ALA A 4 -10.70 -10.26 35.82
CA ALA A 4 -11.36 -10.41 34.53
C ALA A 4 -10.66 -11.56 33.79
N GLU A 5 -11.41 -12.60 33.44
CA GLU A 5 -10.86 -13.75 32.74
C GLU A 5 -10.30 -13.28 31.40
N GLN A 6 -9.02 -13.59 31.13
CA GLN A 6 -8.33 -13.16 29.91
C GLN A 6 -9.06 -13.70 28.66
N PRO A 7 -9.22 -12.91 27.59
CA PRO A 7 -9.87 -13.37 26.38
C PRO A 7 -9.16 -14.58 25.76
N ILE A 8 -9.96 -15.51 25.22
CA ILE A 8 -9.50 -16.64 24.42
C ILE A 8 -9.45 -16.19 22.97
N ILE A 9 -8.27 -16.26 22.35
CA ILE A 9 -8.05 -15.74 21.01
C ILE A 9 -8.13 -16.87 19.99
N GLY A 10 -8.90 -16.67 18.93
CA GLY A 10 -8.96 -17.51 17.74
C GLY A 10 -8.35 -16.80 16.55
N ILE A 11 -7.49 -17.46 15.78
CA ILE A 11 -6.99 -16.94 14.50
C ILE A 11 -7.29 -17.95 13.40
N ILE A 12 -8.08 -17.53 12.41
CA ILE A 12 -8.43 -18.32 11.24
C ILE A 12 -7.65 -17.76 10.05
N GLY A 13 -6.74 -18.58 9.52
CA GLY A 13 -5.75 -18.17 8.53
C GLY A 13 -4.39 -17.92 9.19
N MET A 14 -3.44 -18.80 8.90
CA MET A 14 -2.08 -18.77 9.41
C MET A 14 -1.09 -18.50 8.29
N GLY A 15 -1.38 -17.50 7.45
CA GLY A 15 -0.37 -16.88 6.59
C GLY A 15 0.68 -16.10 7.40
N ASP A 16 1.49 -15.29 6.71
CA ASP A 16 2.57 -14.53 7.36
C ASP A 16 2.04 -13.58 8.45
N MET A 17 0.89 -12.92 8.21
CA MET A 17 0.24 -12.03 9.17
C MET A 17 -0.38 -12.81 10.35
N GLY A 18 -1.11 -13.90 10.08
CA GLY A 18 -1.69 -14.74 11.13
C GLY A 18 -0.65 -15.31 12.08
N ARG A 19 0.47 -15.82 11.54
CA ARG A 19 1.63 -16.26 12.33
C ARG A 19 2.23 -15.14 13.17
N MET A 20 2.40 -13.96 12.58
CA MET A 20 2.92 -12.79 13.27
C MET A 20 2.02 -12.38 14.44
N TYR A 21 0.69 -12.37 14.24
CA TYR A 21 -0.29 -12.07 15.29
C TYR A 21 -0.22 -13.10 16.41
N ALA A 22 -0.28 -14.39 16.08
CA ALA A 22 -0.24 -15.48 17.06
C ALA A 22 1.02 -15.39 17.95
N LYS A 23 2.19 -15.23 17.34
CA LYS A 23 3.48 -15.14 18.04
C LYS A 23 3.55 -13.90 18.94
N ARG A 24 3.12 -12.73 18.47
CA ARG A 24 3.15 -11.48 19.27
C ARG A 24 2.15 -11.52 20.42
N LEU A 25 0.93 -12.03 20.19
CA LEU A 25 -0.07 -12.18 21.25
C LEU A 25 0.40 -13.17 22.32
N SER A 26 1.03 -14.28 21.92
CA SER A 26 1.62 -15.24 22.86
C SER A 26 2.74 -14.60 23.69
N ALA A 27 3.67 -13.87 23.05
CA ALA A 27 4.72 -13.12 23.73
C ALA A 27 4.17 -12.00 24.64
N GLY A 28 3.00 -11.45 24.29
CA GLY A 28 2.24 -10.50 25.09
C GLY A 28 1.52 -11.08 26.32
N GLY A 29 1.67 -12.39 26.57
CA GLY A 29 1.11 -13.06 27.75
C GLY A 29 -0.31 -13.57 27.58
N ILE A 30 -0.85 -13.62 26.35
CA ILE A 30 -2.13 -14.31 26.09
C ILE A 30 -1.93 -15.81 26.27
N LYS A 31 -2.67 -16.41 27.22
CA LYS A 31 -2.50 -17.80 27.62
C LYS A 31 -3.20 -18.82 26.71
N LYS A 32 -4.31 -18.43 26.08
CA LYS A 32 -5.16 -19.33 25.27
C LYS A 32 -5.30 -18.77 23.86
N ILE A 33 -4.51 -19.30 22.94
CA ILE A 33 -4.55 -18.96 21.52
C ILE A 33 -4.84 -20.23 20.72
N TYR A 34 -5.96 -20.25 20.02
CA TYR A 34 -6.35 -21.31 19.10
C TYR A 34 -6.20 -20.84 17.66
N VAL A 35 -5.56 -21.65 16.82
CA VAL A 35 -5.31 -21.29 15.43
C VAL A 35 -5.74 -22.40 14.48
N CYS A 36 -6.14 -22.03 13.27
CA CYS A 36 -6.33 -22.99 12.18
C CYS A 36 -5.94 -22.35 10.84
N ASP A 37 -5.67 -23.20 9.86
CA ASP A 37 -5.50 -22.84 8.46
C ASP A 37 -6.22 -23.92 7.63
N ARG A 38 -5.88 -24.06 6.35
CA ARG A 38 -6.42 -25.09 5.47
C ARG A 38 -6.14 -26.50 6.05
N PRO A 39 -7.11 -27.43 5.99
CA PRO A 39 -7.01 -28.74 6.63
C PRO A 39 -5.73 -29.51 6.29
N GLU A 40 -5.27 -29.43 5.05
CA GLU A 40 -4.05 -30.08 4.57
C GLU A 40 -2.76 -29.59 5.25
N THR A 41 -2.79 -28.41 5.89
CA THR A 41 -1.64 -27.84 6.60
C THR A 41 -1.65 -28.13 8.11
N TYR A 42 -2.68 -28.84 8.61
CA TYR A 42 -2.89 -29.04 10.04
C TYR A 42 -1.70 -29.70 10.75
N ASP A 43 -1.18 -30.81 10.20
CA ASP A 43 -0.06 -31.53 10.83
C ASP A 43 1.22 -30.69 10.86
N ALA A 44 1.49 -29.93 9.79
CA ALA A 44 2.62 -29.01 9.73
C ALA A 44 2.47 -27.87 10.76
N LEU A 45 1.26 -27.33 10.91
CA LEU A 45 0.96 -26.28 11.88
C LEU A 45 1.11 -26.80 13.33
N LYS A 46 0.69 -28.05 13.59
CA LYS A 46 0.86 -28.72 14.88
C LYS A 46 2.34 -28.87 15.25
N ALA A 47 3.17 -29.30 14.30
CA ALA A 47 4.61 -29.37 14.49
C ALA A 47 5.26 -27.98 14.68
N GLU A 48 4.82 -26.97 13.92
CA GLU A 48 5.35 -25.60 14.01
C GLU A 48 5.16 -24.99 15.41
N PHE A 49 4.02 -25.25 16.05
CA PHE A 49 3.65 -24.64 17.32
C PHE A 49 3.77 -25.60 18.52
N GLU A 50 4.40 -26.77 18.33
CA GLU A 50 4.67 -27.70 19.43
C GLU A 50 5.53 -27.04 20.52
N GLY A 51 5.15 -27.23 21.79
CA GLY A 51 5.83 -26.62 22.93
C GLY A 51 5.61 -25.12 23.09
N THR A 52 4.78 -24.48 22.25
CA THR A 52 4.37 -23.08 22.40
C THR A 52 3.04 -22.94 23.13
N GLY A 53 2.66 -21.72 23.52
CA GLY A 53 1.34 -21.41 24.08
C GLY A 53 0.21 -21.33 23.03
N ILE A 54 0.48 -21.71 21.79
CA ILE A 54 -0.44 -21.63 20.65
C ILE A 54 -0.90 -23.05 20.32
N THR A 55 -2.22 -23.26 20.23
CA THR A 55 -2.83 -24.57 20.00
C THR A 55 -3.50 -24.65 18.63
N PRO A 56 -2.92 -25.38 17.67
CA PRO A 56 -3.55 -25.65 16.38
C PRO A 56 -4.79 -26.55 16.50
N LEU A 57 -5.87 -26.17 15.83
CA LEU A 57 -7.13 -26.91 15.72
C LEU A 57 -7.39 -27.31 14.27
N GLN A 58 -8.27 -28.30 14.07
CA GLN A 58 -8.52 -28.90 12.75
C GLN A 58 -9.13 -27.91 11.75
N ASP A 59 -10.01 -27.02 12.21
CA ASP A 59 -10.74 -26.10 11.33
C ASP A 59 -11.22 -24.83 12.06
N GLY A 60 -11.82 -23.94 11.27
CA GLY A 60 -12.40 -22.70 11.79
C GLY A 60 -13.66 -22.91 12.63
N HIS A 61 -14.34 -24.06 12.57
CA HIS A 61 -15.47 -24.35 13.45
C HIS A 61 -15.01 -24.52 14.89
N ALA A 62 -13.92 -25.28 15.10
CA ALA A 62 -13.34 -25.50 16.41
C ALA A 62 -12.78 -24.19 16.99
N VAL A 63 -12.05 -23.41 16.19
CA VAL A 63 -11.54 -22.08 16.59
C VAL A 63 -12.69 -21.15 16.98
N SER A 64 -13.73 -21.06 16.14
CA SER A 64 -14.86 -20.15 16.36
C SER A 64 -15.68 -20.48 17.62
N ARG A 65 -15.79 -21.76 17.99
CA ARG A 65 -16.55 -22.22 19.16
C ARG A 65 -15.82 -21.99 20.49
N LEU A 66 -14.50 -22.13 20.49
CA LEU A 66 -13.71 -22.05 21.72
C LEU A 66 -13.34 -20.61 22.10
N SER A 67 -13.19 -19.74 21.10
CA SER A 67 -12.65 -18.40 21.27
C SER A 67 -13.69 -17.35 21.63
N THR A 68 -13.27 -16.33 22.39
CA THR A 68 -14.07 -15.15 22.74
C THR A 68 -13.75 -13.95 21.86
N PHE A 69 -12.56 -13.93 21.25
CA PHE A 69 -12.19 -12.99 20.19
C PHE A 69 -11.60 -13.76 19.01
N ILE A 70 -12.18 -13.62 17.82
CA ILE A 70 -11.80 -14.37 16.61
C ILE A 70 -11.29 -13.39 15.56
N ILE A 71 -10.13 -13.69 14.97
CA ILE A 71 -9.49 -12.89 13.93
C ILE A 71 -9.43 -13.71 12.64
N TYR A 72 -10.12 -13.26 11.60
CA TYR A 72 -9.97 -13.78 10.25
C TYR A 72 -8.75 -13.11 9.58
N SER A 73 -7.65 -13.84 9.43
CA SER A 73 -6.41 -13.42 8.76
C SER A 73 -6.21 -14.24 7.48
N VAL A 74 -7.21 -14.16 6.60
CA VAL A 74 -7.22 -14.80 5.27
C VAL A 74 -7.20 -13.74 4.18
N GLU A 75 -6.91 -14.15 2.95
CA GLU A 75 -6.95 -13.26 1.80
C GLU A 75 -8.37 -12.72 1.57
N ALA A 76 -8.47 -11.45 1.17
CA ALA A 76 -9.75 -10.78 0.96
C ALA A 76 -10.63 -11.50 -0.08
N ALA A 77 -10.02 -12.15 -1.09
CA ALA A 77 -10.72 -12.90 -2.13
C ALA A 77 -11.48 -14.12 -1.60
N VAL A 78 -10.97 -14.79 -0.56
CA VAL A 78 -11.61 -15.99 0.01
C VAL A 78 -12.38 -15.72 1.28
N LEU A 79 -12.23 -14.54 1.88
CA LEU A 79 -12.85 -14.17 3.15
C LEU A 79 -14.35 -14.49 3.20
N ALA A 80 -15.11 -14.09 2.18
CA ALA A 80 -16.56 -14.30 2.17
C ALA A 80 -16.94 -15.79 2.28
N SER A 81 -16.20 -16.68 1.59
CA SER A 81 -16.41 -18.12 1.66
C SER A 81 -16.03 -18.72 3.03
N VAL A 82 -14.92 -18.25 3.60
CA VAL A 82 -14.41 -18.70 4.91
C VAL A 82 -15.36 -18.28 6.03
N VAL A 83 -15.88 -17.04 5.99
CA VAL A 83 -16.86 -16.54 6.95
C VAL A 83 -18.22 -17.25 6.76
N ALA A 84 -18.64 -17.52 5.53
CA ALA A 84 -19.86 -18.30 5.28
C ALA A 84 -19.78 -19.70 5.91
N GLN A 85 -18.60 -20.33 5.82
CA GLN A 85 -18.36 -21.66 6.38
C GLN A 85 -18.27 -21.63 7.91
N TYR A 86 -17.41 -20.78 8.49
CA TYR A 86 -17.06 -20.85 9.92
C TYR A 86 -17.83 -19.85 10.80
N GLY A 87 -18.28 -18.74 10.22
CA GLY A 87 -18.99 -17.66 10.92
C GLY A 87 -20.19 -18.12 11.74
N PRO A 88 -21.08 -19.00 11.24
CA PRO A 88 -22.21 -19.52 12.01
C PRO A 88 -21.83 -20.32 13.26
N SER A 89 -20.58 -20.79 13.37
CA SER A 89 -20.08 -21.53 14.55
C SER A 89 -19.50 -20.62 15.63
N THR A 90 -19.53 -19.30 15.44
CA THR A 90 -19.01 -18.33 16.39
C THR A 90 -19.72 -18.44 17.74
N ARG A 91 -18.93 -18.52 18.81
CA ARG A 91 -19.42 -18.55 20.19
C ARG A 91 -20.35 -17.36 20.49
N LEU A 92 -21.43 -17.64 21.22
CA LEU A 92 -22.37 -16.61 21.68
C LEU A 92 -21.67 -15.50 22.45
N GLY A 93 -21.95 -14.25 22.07
CA GLY A 93 -21.36 -13.06 22.69
C GLY A 93 -19.87 -12.83 22.39
N ALA A 94 -19.25 -13.63 21.52
CA ALA A 94 -17.87 -13.39 21.10
C ALA A 94 -17.74 -12.14 20.23
N VAL A 95 -16.52 -11.67 20.04
CA VAL A 95 -16.17 -10.57 19.14
C VAL A 95 -15.41 -11.13 17.94
N VAL A 96 -15.79 -10.71 16.75
CA VAL A 96 -15.11 -11.08 15.50
C VAL A 96 -14.42 -9.87 14.91
N ALA A 97 -13.21 -10.08 14.43
CA ALA A 97 -12.41 -9.14 13.67
C ALA A 97 -11.97 -9.79 12.36
N GLY A 98 -11.87 -9.00 11.30
CA GLY A 98 -11.03 -9.37 10.17
C GLY A 98 -9.73 -8.55 10.20
N GLN A 99 -8.67 -9.15 9.66
CA GLN A 99 -7.40 -8.50 9.35
C GLN A 99 -7.20 -8.55 7.83
N THR A 100 -8.17 -8.03 7.08
CA THR A 100 -8.01 -7.93 5.61
C THR A 100 -7.46 -6.57 5.21
N SER A 101 -6.95 -6.44 3.99
CA SER A 101 -6.46 -5.14 3.50
C SER A 101 -7.57 -4.22 2.97
N VAL A 102 -8.76 -4.77 2.68
CA VAL A 102 -9.93 -4.03 2.17
C VAL A 102 -11.15 -4.39 3.01
N LYS A 103 -11.88 -3.38 3.48
CA LYS A 103 -12.89 -3.54 4.53
C LYS A 103 -14.30 -3.72 3.97
N ALA A 104 -14.62 -3.23 2.77
CA ALA A 104 -15.92 -3.41 2.12
C ALA A 104 -16.39 -4.89 2.02
N PRO A 105 -15.61 -5.83 1.43
CA PRO A 105 -16.04 -7.25 1.35
C PRO A 105 -16.07 -7.91 2.73
N GLU A 106 -15.25 -7.45 3.68
CA GLU A 106 -15.26 -7.92 5.07
C GLU A 106 -16.56 -7.54 5.77
N LYS A 107 -16.99 -6.27 5.63
CA LYS A 107 -18.27 -5.80 6.17
C LYS A 107 -19.42 -6.64 5.65
N GLU A 108 -19.50 -6.82 4.33
CA GLU A 108 -20.59 -7.58 3.69
C GLU A 108 -20.61 -9.03 4.18
N ALA A 109 -19.45 -9.70 4.21
CA ALA A 109 -19.36 -11.08 4.69
C ALA A 109 -19.77 -11.20 6.15
N PHE A 110 -19.33 -10.28 7.00
CA PHE A 110 -19.65 -10.27 8.43
C PHE A 110 -21.13 -9.97 8.70
N GLU A 111 -21.72 -9.01 7.99
CA GLU A 111 -23.16 -8.71 8.13
C GLU A 111 -24.04 -9.87 7.67
N LYS A 112 -23.62 -10.57 6.62
CA LYS A 112 -24.39 -11.67 6.02
C LYS A 112 -24.34 -12.96 6.82
N TRP A 113 -23.17 -13.34 7.33
CA TRP A 113 -22.92 -14.70 7.82
C TRP A 113 -22.68 -14.80 9.32
N LEU A 114 -22.32 -13.70 10.02
CA LEU A 114 -22.11 -13.76 11.46
C LEU A 114 -23.45 -13.67 12.22
N PRO A 115 -23.67 -14.49 13.26
CA PRO A 115 -24.87 -14.43 14.10
C PRO A 115 -25.13 -13.03 14.70
N LYS A 116 -26.39 -12.68 14.97
CA LYS A 116 -26.75 -11.34 15.46
C LYS A 116 -26.26 -11.03 16.87
N ASP A 117 -25.95 -12.06 17.65
CA ASP A 117 -25.52 -12.01 19.05
C ASP A 117 -24.00 -11.87 19.22
N VAL A 118 -23.23 -11.74 18.13
CA VAL A 118 -21.77 -11.53 18.18
C VAL A 118 -21.40 -10.09 17.85
N GLY A 119 -20.36 -9.59 18.53
CA GLY A 119 -19.76 -8.28 18.25
C GLY A 119 -18.87 -8.32 17.00
N ILE A 120 -18.74 -7.18 16.33
CA ILE A 120 -17.80 -6.97 15.21
C ILE A 120 -16.93 -5.76 15.55
N THR A 121 -15.66 -6.03 15.81
CA THR A 121 -14.63 -5.01 16.02
C THR A 121 -13.40 -5.40 15.22
N SER A 122 -13.33 -4.95 13.98
CA SER A 122 -12.27 -5.32 13.04
C SER A 122 -10.97 -4.56 13.28
N VAL A 123 -9.87 -5.13 12.76
CA VAL A 123 -8.54 -4.54 12.90
C VAL A 123 -7.78 -4.49 11.56
N HIS A 124 -6.81 -3.61 11.44
CA HIS A 124 -5.87 -3.65 10.32
C HIS A 124 -4.50 -3.11 10.74
N SER A 125 -3.51 -3.99 10.83
CA SER A 125 -2.10 -3.57 10.80
C SER A 125 -1.76 -3.08 9.40
N LEU A 126 -1.44 -1.79 9.25
CA LEU A 126 -1.05 -1.22 7.96
C LEU A 126 0.39 -1.50 7.56
N HIS A 127 1.06 -2.39 8.28
CA HIS A 127 2.43 -2.81 8.03
C HIS A 127 2.49 -4.29 7.66
N GLY A 128 3.53 -4.67 6.92
CA GLY A 128 3.80 -6.07 6.62
C GLY A 128 4.27 -6.89 7.83
N PRO A 129 4.28 -8.24 7.72
CA PRO A 129 4.58 -9.15 8.82
C PRO A 129 6.02 -9.02 9.35
N SER A 130 6.97 -8.63 8.49
CA SER A 130 8.39 -8.44 8.82
C SER A 130 8.71 -7.08 9.42
N VAL A 131 7.74 -6.18 9.53
CA VAL A 131 7.91 -4.83 10.08
C VAL A 131 7.63 -4.85 11.59
N THR A 132 8.33 -4.00 12.35
CA THR A 132 8.00 -3.78 13.76
C THR A 132 6.60 -3.18 13.89
N THR A 133 5.83 -3.63 14.88
CA THR A 133 4.49 -3.08 15.18
C THR A 133 4.55 -1.77 15.96
N GLU A 134 5.67 -1.50 16.62
CA GLU A 134 5.83 -0.38 17.54
C GLU A 134 5.73 0.96 16.81
N GLY A 135 4.80 1.81 17.27
CA GLY A 135 4.48 3.10 16.67
C GLY A 135 3.78 3.02 15.31
N GLN A 136 3.62 1.83 14.72
CA GLN A 136 2.87 1.67 13.47
C GLN A 136 1.37 1.80 13.73
N PRO A 137 0.59 2.31 12.76
CA PRO A 137 -0.85 2.40 12.89
C PRO A 137 -1.51 1.00 12.88
N LEU A 138 -2.36 0.77 13.88
CA LEU A 138 -3.33 -0.32 13.93
C LEU A 138 -4.73 0.28 13.88
N ILE A 139 -5.43 0.06 12.77
CA ILE A 139 -6.80 0.53 12.63
C ILE A 139 -7.71 -0.36 13.48
N ILE A 140 -8.65 0.25 14.20
CA ILE A 140 -9.73 -0.41 14.93
C ILE A 140 -11.06 0.11 14.40
N ILE A 141 -11.95 -0.80 13.99
CA ILE A 141 -13.27 -0.48 13.42
C ILE A 141 -14.35 -1.12 14.27
N HIS A 142 -15.03 -0.30 15.09
CA HIS A 142 -16.19 -0.76 15.86
C HIS A 142 -17.45 -0.68 14.99
N HIS A 143 -18.04 -1.83 14.68
CA HIS A 143 -19.19 -1.92 13.76
C HIS A 143 -20.45 -2.45 14.41
N ARG A 144 -20.33 -3.49 15.26
CA ARG A 144 -21.47 -4.11 15.94
C ARG A 144 -21.12 -4.53 17.36
N GLY A 145 -22.08 -4.43 18.27
CA GLY A 145 -21.94 -4.89 19.65
C GLY A 145 -21.56 -3.77 20.61
N ARG A 146 -21.21 -4.14 21.85
CA ARG A 146 -21.03 -3.19 22.95
C ARG A 146 -19.70 -2.43 22.82
N LYS A 147 -19.61 -1.24 23.43
CA LYS A 147 -18.40 -0.39 23.37
C LYS A 147 -17.21 -1.03 24.09
N GLU A 148 -17.46 -1.86 25.09
CA GLU A 148 -16.43 -2.59 25.84
C GLU A 148 -15.64 -3.55 24.95
N ASN A 149 -16.20 -3.95 23.79
CA ASN A 149 -15.48 -4.74 22.79
C ASN A 149 -14.23 -4.02 22.29
N VAL A 150 -14.29 -2.68 22.15
CA VAL A 150 -13.14 -1.87 21.70
C VAL A 150 -12.04 -1.91 22.75
N ALA A 151 -12.37 -1.68 24.02
CA ALA A 151 -11.40 -1.73 25.12
C ALA A 151 -10.75 -3.13 25.25
N MET A 152 -11.52 -4.20 25.03
CA MET A 152 -10.97 -5.57 24.98
C MET A 152 -9.98 -5.73 23.82
N VAL A 153 -10.31 -5.26 22.62
CA VAL A 153 -9.41 -5.32 21.46
C VAL A 153 -8.13 -4.51 21.71
N GLU A 154 -8.25 -3.31 22.28
CA GLU A 154 -7.10 -2.49 22.67
C GLU A 154 -6.17 -3.18 23.67
N GLU A 155 -6.72 -3.88 24.66
CA GLU A 155 -5.91 -4.61 25.64
C GLU A 155 -5.26 -5.85 25.02
N VAL A 156 -5.96 -6.59 24.14
CA VAL A 156 -5.40 -7.72 23.38
C VAL A 156 -4.19 -7.28 22.56
N PHE A 157 -4.30 -6.14 21.87
CA PHE A 157 -3.24 -5.62 21.01
C PHE A 157 -2.21 -4.75 21.74
N ARG A 158 -2.32 -4.57 23.06
CA ARG A 158 -1.40 -3.72 23.84
C ARG A 158 0.08 -4.12 23.66
N SER A 159 0.35 -5.42 23.55
CA SER A 159 1.70 -5.96 23.32
C SER A 159 2.32 -5.54 21.99
N PHE A 160 1.52 -5.09 21.02
CA PHE A 160 2.01 -4.64 19.72
C PHE A 160 2.65 -3.25 19.80
N LYS A 161 2.29 -2.46 20.82
CA LYS A 161 2.72 -1.05 20.97
C LYS A 161 2.42 -0.20 19.74
N SER A 162 1.36 -0.55 19.02
CA SER A 162 0.90 0.17 17.84
C SER A 162 0.15 1.44 18.24
N ARG A 163 0.12 2.42 17.34
CA ARG A 163 -0.73 3.61 17.47
C ARG A 163 -2.14 3.25 17.01
N TYR A 164 -3.11 3.31 17.92
CA TYR A 164 -4.50 3.00 17.56
C TYR A 164 -5.12 4.15 16.77
N VAL A 165 -5.84 3.79 15.71
CA VAL A 165 -6.54 4.71 14.83
C VAL A 165 -7.95 4.18 14.63
N TYR A 166 -8.96 4.99 14.89
CA TYR A 166 -10.35 4.57 14.86
C TYR A 166 -11.01 5.10 13.60
N LEU A 167 -11.56 4.21 12.78
CA LEU A 167 -12.23 4.54 11.52
C LEU A 167 -13.49 3.70 11.36
N SER A 168 -14.44 4.18 10.56
CA SER A 168 -15.48 3.33 9.99
C SER A 168 -14.93 2.45 8.86
N TYR A 169 -15.70 1.45 8.44
CA TYR A 169 -15.40 0.63 7.26
C TYR A 169 -15.16 1.48 6.00
N GLU A 170 -16.02 2.47 5.77
CA GLU A 170 -15.98 3.37 4.62
C GLU A 170 -14.80 4.33 4.70
N GLN A 171 -14.55 4.91 5.88
CA GLN A 171 -13.42 5.80 6.11
C GLN A 171 -12.09 5.07 5.89
N HIS A 172 -11.98 3.83 6.37
CA HIS A 172 -10.80 3.00 6.14
C HIS A 172 -10.52 2.80 4.64
N ASP A 173 -11.51 2.35 3.89
CA ASP A 173 -11.33 2.07 2.46
C ASP A 173 -11.04 3.34 1.66
N GLN A 174 -11.64 4.47 2.04
CA GLN A 174 -11.32 5.76 1.44
C GLN A 174 -9.87 6.19 1.73
N VAL A 175 -9.43 6.10 2.99
CA VAL A 175 -8.07 6.48 3.40
C VAL A 175 -7.01 5.60 2.72
N THR A 176 -7.24 4.29 2.66
CA THR A 176 -6.31 3.35 2.01
C THR A 176 -6.27 3.56 0.50
N ALA A 177 -7.42 3.79 -0.16
CA ALA A 177 -7.44 4.15 -1.58
C ALA A 177 -6.65 5.45 -1.84
N ASN A 178 -6.94 6.52 -1.09
CA ASN A 178 -6.31 7.84 -1.27
C ASN A 178 -4.79 7.84 -1.06
N THR A 179 -4.27 6.92 -0.26
CA THR A 179 -2.84 6.85 0.06
C THR A 179 -2.06 5.84 -0.79
N GLN A 180 -2.74 4.96 -1.52
CA GLN A 180 -2.09 3.81 -2.18
C GLN A 180 -2.51 3.60 -3.64
N ALA A 181 -3.77 3.81 -4.01
CA ALA A 181 -4.32 3.34 -5.28
C ALA A 181 -3.63 3.97 -6.50
N VAL A 182 -3.58 5.30 -6.56
CA VAL A 182 -2.94 6.03 -7.68
C VAL A 182 -1.44 5.73 -7.75
N THR A 183 -0.80 5.63 -6.59
CA THR A 183 0.63 5.30 -6.49
C THR A 183 0.94 3.90 -7.02
N HIS A 184 0.16 2.90 -6.61
CA HIS A 184 0.28 1.55 -7.15
C HIS A 184 0.04 1.52 -8.66
N ALA A 185 -1.01 2.19 -9.15
CA ALA A 185 -1.29 2.26 -10.58
C ALA A 185 -0.14 2.87 -11.36
N ALA A 186 0.46 3.96 -10.86
CA ALA A 186 1.61 4.61 -11.50
C ALA A 186 2.80 3.66 -11.63
N PHE A 187 3.20 2.99 -10.55
CA PHE A 187 4.41 2.16 -10.54
C PHE A 187 4.22 0.77 -11.15
N LEU A 188 3.00 0.20 -11.10
CA LEU A 188 2.64 -0.97 -11.92
C LEU A 188 2.70 -0.63 -13.41
N SER A 189 2.18 0.53 -13.80
CA SER A 189 2.25 0.98 -15.20
C SER A 189 3.70 1.19 -15.64
N MET A 190 4.53 1.75 -14.76
CA MET A 190 5.96 1.96 -15.00
C MET A 190 6.71 0.65 -15.24
N GLY A 191 6.57 -0.34 -14.37
CA GLY A 191 7.24 -1.63 -14.56
C GLY A 191 6.72 -2.38 -15.79
N THR A 192 5.43 -2.29 -16.08
CA THR A 192 4.84 -2.88 -17.29
C THR A 192 5.41 -2.24 -18.56
N ALA A 193 5.56 -0.91 -18.57
CA ALA A 193 6.17 -0.19 -19.70
C ALA A 193 7.62 -0.65 -19.93
N TRP A 194 8.43 -0.75 -18.89
CA TRP A 194 9.81 -1.23 -19.00
C TRP A 194 9.90 -2.67 -19.52
N HIS A 195 9.02 -3.55 -19.04
CA HIS A 195 8.90 -4.92 -19.54
C HIS A 195 8.54 -4.93 -21.04
N LYS A 196 7.53 -4.15 -21.48
CA LYS A 196 7.13 -4.10 -22.89
C LYS A 196 8.19 -3.45 -23.79
N SER A 197 8.96 -2.51 -23.26
CA SER A 197 10.17 -1.97 -23.89
C SER A 197 11.37 -2.93 -23.85
N SER A 198 11.28 -4.06 -23.14
CA SER A 198 12.37 -5.03 -22.93
C SER A 198 13.68 -4.37 -22.45
N SER A 199 13.57 -3.39 -21.55
CA SER A 199 14.72 -2.60 -21.10
C SER A 199 14.70 -2.36 -19.59
N TYR A 200 15.89 -2.29 -19.00
CA TYR A 200 16.10 -1.80 -17.65
C TYR A 200 16.66 -0.38 -17.77
N PRO A 201 15.87 0.68 -17.53
CA PRO A 201 16.34 2.04 -17.79
C PRO A 201 17.64 2.40 -17.05
N TRP A 202 17.80 1.93 -15.80
CA TRP A 202 18.99 2.15 -14.97
C TRP A 202 20.25 1.39 -15.41
N GLU A 203 20.15 0.49 -16.40
CA GLU A 203 21.32 -0.10 -17.08
C GLU A 203 21.81 0.77 -18.24
N THR A 204 21.04 1.79 -18.60
CA THR A 204 21.47 2.86 -19.52
C THR A 204 21.99 4.06 -18.71
N THR A 205 22.33 5.18 -19.37
CA THR A 205 22.65 6.44 -18.68
C THR A 205 21.43 7.12 -18.04
N ARG A 206 20.23 6.52 -18.17
CA ARG A 206 18.96 7.04 -17.66
C ARG A 206 18.61 6.42 -16.30
N TYR A 207 17.89 7.16 -15.47
CA TYR A 207 17.34 6.79 -14.17
C TYR A 207 18.39 6.37 -13.13
N VAL A 208 19.58 6.98 -13.20
CA VAL A 208 20.69 6.68 -12.31
C VAL A 208 20.86 7.70 -11.18
N SER A 209 20.07 8.79 -11.16
CA SER A 209 20.19 9.86 -10.17
C SER A 209 18.85 10.43 -9.68
N GLY A 210 18.88 11.12 -8.53
CA GLY A 210 17.78 11.91 -7.98
C GLY A 210 16.50 11.12 -7.72
N ILE A 211 15.37 11.67 -8.13
CA ILE A 211 14.05 11.04 -7.91
C ILE A 211 13.82 9.79 -8.73
N GLU A 212 14.58 9.58 -9.80
CA GLU A 212 14.47 8.40 -10.65
C GLU A 212 14.87 7.13 -9.90
N VAL A 213 15.93 7.20 -9.11
CA VAL A 213 16.39 6.11 -8.23
C VAL A 213 15.27 5.66 -7.29
N ILE A 214 14.50 6.61 -6.74
CA ILE A 214 13.37 6.27 -5.88
C ILE A 214 12.29 5.55 -6.68
N LYS A 215 11.92 6.06 -7.86
CA LYS A 215 10.88 5.46 -8.71
C LYS A 215 11.23 4.01 -9.11
N VAL A 216 12.48 3.75 -9.44
CA VAL A 216 12.99 2.38 -9.72
C VAL A 216 12.84 1.49 -8.49
N ASN A 217 13.33 1.93 -7.33
CA ASN A 217 13.24 1.16 -6.09
C ASN A 217 11.78 0.87 -5.68
N ILE A 218 10.86 1.82 -5.86
CA ILE A 218 9.44 1.61 -5.57
C ILE A 218 8.84 0.56 -6.51
N THR A 219 9.10 0.69 -7.81
CA THR A 219 8.59 -0.24 -8.83
C THR A 219 9.04 -1.67 -8.55
N LEU A 220 10.35 -1.87 -8.33
CA LEU A 220 10.89 -3.21 -8.03
C LEU A 220 10.37 -3.77 -6.71
N ARG A 221 10.17 -2.91 -5.70
CA ARG A 221 9.57 -3.32 -4.43
C ARG A 221 8.14 -3.84 -4.63
N ILE A 222 7.33 -3.18 -5.46
CA ILE A 222 5.98 -3.64 -5.77
C ILE A 222 6.01 -5.01 -6.44
N TYR A 223 6.80 -5.17 -7.51
CA TYR A 223 6.88 -6.43 -8.25
C TYR A 223 7.54 -7.58 -7.47
N SER A 224 8.37 -7.29 -6.47
CA SER A 224 8.94 -8.30 -5.55
C SER A 224 7.95 -8.82 -4.50
N ALA A 225 6.80 -8.17 -4.34
CA ALA A 225 5.78 -8.52 -3.36
C ALA A 225 4.68 -9.40 -3.96
N LYS A 226 3.82 -9.96 -3.11
CA LYS A 226 2.75 -10.88 -3.54
C LYS A 226 1.64 -10.11 -4.28
N TRP A 227 1.31 -10.54 -5.49
CA TRP A 227 0.34 -9.87 -6.38
C TRP A 227 -1.04 -9.65 -5.71
N HIS A 228 -1.50 -10.62 -4.92
CA HIS A 228 -2.84 -10.61 -4.32
C HIS A 228 -3.04 -9.47 -3.32
N VAL A 229 -1.96 -8.89 -2.77
CA VAL A 229 -2.01 -7.71 -1.89
C VAL A 229 -2.46 -6.48 -2.70
N TYR A 230 -1.92 -6.31 -3.91
CA TYR A 230 -2.25 -5.21 -4.80
C TYR A 230 -3.59 -5.42 -5.50
N ALA A 231 -3.86 -6.65 -5.96
CA ALA A 231 -5.13 -7.03 -6.56
C ALA A 231 -6.31 -6.83 -5.59
N GLY A 232 -6.15 -7.21 -4.33
CA GLY A 232 -7.18 -7.02 -3.31
C GLY A 232 -7.62 -5.56 -3.22
N LEU A 233 -6.68 -4.63 -3.06
CA LEU A 233 -6.99 -3.19 -3.03
C LEU A 233 -7.61 -2.71 -4.34
N ALA A 234 -6.99 -3.04 -5.48
CA ALA A 234 -7.41 -2.51 -6.77
C ALA A 234 -8.80 -3.00 -7.20
N LEU A 235 -9.11 -4.27 -6.96
CA LEU A 235 -10.33 -4.93 -7.45
C LEU A 235 -11.50 -4.87 -6.47
N LEU A 236 -11.25 -4.78 -5.16
CA LEU A 236 -12.31 -4.88 -4.14
C LEU A 236 -12.67 -3.54 -3.48
N ASN A 237 -11.87 -2.49 -3.67
CA ASN A 237 -12.13 -1.16 -3.11
C ASN A 237 -12.72 -0.24 -4.19
N PRO A 238 -14.01 0.13 -4.12
CA PRO A 238 -14.65 0.99 -5.14
C PRO A 238 -13.97 2.35 -5.30
N SER A 239 -13.48 2.95 -4.21
CA SER A 239 -12.74 4.22 -4.27
C SER A 239 -11.41 4.06 -4.99
N ALA A 240 -10.75 2.90 -4.88
CA ALA A 240 -9.52 2.61 -5.63
C ALA A 240 -9.81 2.42 -7.12
N GLN A 241 -10.88 1.72 -7.50
CA GLN A 241 -11.27 1.53 -8.91
C GLN A 241 -11.48 2.87 -9.62
N SER A 242 -12.24 3.79 -9.01
CA SER A 242 -12.46 5.14 -9.53
C SER A 242 -11.15 5.92 -9.70
N GLN A 243 -10.26 5.84 -8.71
CA GLN A 243 -8.94 6.48 -8.76
C GLN A 243 -8.05 5.93 -9.88
N ILE A 244 -8.02 4.61 -10.06
CA ILE A 244 -7.20 3.97 -11.10
C ILE A 244 -7.72 4.36 -12.49
N HIS A 245 -9.03 4.40 -12.68
CA HIS A 245 -9.64 4.86 -13.92
C HIS A 245 -9.31 6.34 -14.21
N GLN A 246 -9.49 7.22 -13.22
CA GLN A 246 -9.15 8.63 -13.39
C GLN A 246 -7.64 8.81 -13.64
N TYR A 247 -6.77 8.02 -13.01
CA TYR A 247 -5.33 8.08 -13.25
C TYR A 247 -4.97 7.72 -14.69
N ALA A 248 -5.57 6.67 -15.25
CA ALA A 248 -5.37 6.30 -16.65
C ALA A 248 -5.88 7.39 -17.61
N THR A 249 -7.02 8.02 -17.29
CA THR A 249 -7.57 9.17 -18.03
C THR A 249 -6.63 10.38 -17.97
N SER A 250 -6.19 10.78 -16.77
CA SER A 250 -5.23 11.87 -16.56
C SER A 250 -3.92 11.62 -17.32
N THR A 251 -3.37 10.41 -17.24
CA THR A 251 -2.16 10.01 -17.98
C THR A 251 -2.35 10.17 -19.49
N THR A 252 -3.48 9.69 -20.02
CA THR A 252 -3.80 9.76 -21.45
C THR A 252 -4.01 11.20 -21.92
N GLU A 253 -4.74 12.01 -21.18
CA GLU A 253 -5.04 13.40 -21.54
C GLU A 253 -3.81 14.29 -21.48
N LEU A 254 -2.99 14.17 -20.43
CA LEU A 254 -1.73 14.92 -20.34
C LEU A 254 -0.79 14.54 -21.48
N PHE A 255 -0.67 13.25 -21.80
CA PHE A 255 0.15 12.80 -22.93
C PHE A 255 -0.35 13.35 -24.27
N LYS A 256 -1.68 13.42 -24.48
CA LYS A 256 -2.27 14.06 -25.67
C LYS A 256 -1.85 15.52 -25.78
N LEU A 257 -1.93 16.30 -24.70
CA LEU A 257 -1.48 17.69 -24.70
C LEU A 257 0.01 17.82 -25.05
N MET A 258 0.85 16.88 -24.58
CA MET A 258 2.29 16.84 -24.88
C MET A 258 2.57 16.58 -26.36
N ILE A 259 1.82 15.69 -27.03
CA ILE A 259 2.03 15.36 -28.46
C ILE A 259 1.37 16.37 -29.41
N GLU A 260 0.27 16.99 -28.99
CA GLU A 260 -0.41 18.05 -29.75
C GLU A 260 0.33 19.40 -29.66
N GLY A 261 1.33 19.51 -28.78
CA GLY A 261 2.08 20.76 -28.57
C GLY A 261 1.27 21.84 -27.84
N ARG A 262 0.21 21.47 -27.11
CA ARG A 262 -0.68 22.39 -26.37
C ARG A 262 -0.07 22.78 -25.02
N GLY A 263 1.11 23.40 -25.07
CA GLY A 263 1.92 23.70 -23.88
C GLY A 263 1.23 24.57 -22.84
N LEU A 264 0.54 25.63 -23.27
CA LEU A 264 -0.15 26.55 -22.34
C LEU A 264 -1.21 25.83 -21.49
N GLU A 265 -1.99 24.95 -22.11
CA GLU A 265 -3.04 24.20 -21.42
C GLU A 265 -2.48 23.10 -20.52
N LEU A 266 -1.40 22.45 -20.95
CA LEU A 266 -0.67 21.49 -20.11
C LEU A 266 -0.13 22.19 -18.84
N GLU A 267 0.54 23.33 -19.01
CA GLU A 267 1.07 24.11 -17.90
C GLU A 267 -0.05 24.57 -16.97
N GLU A 268 -1.11 25.21 -17.48
CA GLU A 268 -2.23 25.69 -16.67
C GLU A 268 -2.86 24.56 -15.86
N ARG A 269 -3.10 23.39 -16.48
CA ARG A 269 -3.69 22.22 -15.83
C ARG A 269 -2.83 21.71 -14.69
N ILE A 270 -1.51 21.59 -14.89
CA ILE A 270 -0.58 21.07 -13.89
C ILE A 270 -0.36 22.08 -12.74
N TRP A 271 -0.27 23.37 -13.05
CA TRP A 271 -0.15 24.41 -12.03
C TRP A 271 -1.42 24.52 -11.18
N ARG A 272 -2.60 24.39 -11.78
CA ARG A 272 -3.85 24.31 -11.03
C ARG A 272 -3.89 23.07 -10.14
N ALA A 273 -3.50 21.91 -10.66
CA ALA A 273 -3.47 20.67 -9.88
C ALA A 273 -2.52 20.79 -8.67
N ARG A 274 -1.38 21.49 -8.84
CA ARG A 274 -0.47 21.82 -7.74
C ARG A 274 -1.18 22.63 -6.65
N GLU A 275 -1.89 23.67 -7.02
CA GLU A 275 -2.59 24.53 -6.06
C GLU A 275 -3.72 23.78 -5.33
N GLU A 276 -4.50 22.97 -6.05
CA GLU A 276 -5.61 22.21 -5.45
C GLU A 276 -5.15 21.13 -4.45
N VAL A 277 -4.05 20.43 -4.76
CA VAL A 277 -3.54 19.32 -3.95
C VAL A 277 -2.66 19.82 -2.79
N PHE A 278 -1.81 20.81 -3.05
CA PHE A 278 -0.79 21.26 -2.08
C PHE A 278 -1.09 22.63 -1.46
N GLY A 279 -2.02 23.41 -2.01
CA GLY A 279 -2.27 24.79 -1.58
C GLY A 279 -1.22 25.81 -2.05
N TRP A 280 -0.25 25.39 -2.88
CA TRP A 280 0.85 26.26 -3.31
C TRP A 280 0.56 26.94 -4.64
N ARG A 281 0.51 28.28 -4.64
CA ARG A 281 0.24 29.08 -5.85
C ARG A 281 1.36 28.99 -6.88
N ALA A 282 1.01 29.18 -8.16
CA ALA A 282 1.96 29.20 -9.26
C ALA A 282 3.10 30.20 -9.01
N GLY A 283 4.36 29.75 -9.14
CA GLY A 283 5.56 30.56 -8.91
C GLY A 283 5.97 30.74 -7.45
N GLN A 284 5.14 30.35 -6.48
CA GLN A 284 5.51 30.37 -5.06
C GLN A 284 6.33 29.12 -4.70
N GLU A 285 7.50 29.26 -4.09
CA GLU A 285 8.16 28.14 -3.42
C GLU A 285 7.31 27.66 -2.24
N ALA A 286 7.27 26.35 -2.00
CA ALA A 286 6.54 25.82 -0.85
C ALA A 286 7.04 26.48 0.46
N PRO A 287 6.15 26.97 1.34
CA PRO A 287 6.56 27.64 2.58
C PRO A 287 7.53 26.78 3.39
N SER A 288 8.62 27.38 3.89
CA SER A 288 9.63 26.67 4.69
C SER A 288 9.09 26.13 6.01
N ASP A 289 8.04 26.77 6.55
CA ASP A 289 7.55 26.56 7.91
C ASP A 289 6.37 25.57 8.01
N GLU A 290 5.64 25.28 6.93
CA GLU A 290 4.40 24.48 7.01
C GLU A 290 4.63 22.96 7.01
N ARG A 291 5.70 22.47 6.37
CA ARG A 291 6.09 21.04 6.39
C ARG A 291 7.51 20.83 5.84
N LYS A 292 8.39 20.18 6.64
CA LYS A 292 9.74 19.77 6.20
C LYS A 292 9.63 18.75 5.05
N PRO A 293 10.50 18.78 4.03
CA PRO A 293 10.42 17.86 2.90
C PRO A 293 10.45 16.40 3.34
N ILE A 294 9.55 15.59 2.77
CA ILE A 294 9.51 14.14 3.02
C ILE A 294 10.80 13.45 2.54
N LEU A 295 11.30 13.86 1.37
CA LEU A 295 12.50 13.26 0.78
C LEU A 295 13.81 13.84 1.32
N LEU A 296 14.83 13.00 1.35
CA LEU A 296 16.23 13.38 1.60
C LEU A 296 16.79 14.13 0.38
N SER A 297 17.95 14.78 0.54
CA SER A 297 18.62 15.46 -0.57
C SER A 297 19.03 14.48 -1.68
N GLU A 298 19.10 14.94 -2.94
CA GLU A 298 19.48 14.13 -4.11
C GLU A 298 20.77 13.33 -3.88
N HIS A 299 21.80 13.96 -3.30
CA HIS A 299 23.07 13.30 -2.99
C HIS A 299 22.94 12.08 -2.06
N VAL A 300 21.93 12.05 -1.17
CA VAL A 300 21.67 10.89 -0.32
C VAL A 300 20.90 9.82 -1.09
N LEU A 301 20.04 10.22 -2.02
CA LEU A 301 19.24 9.31 -2.85
C LEU A 301 20.10 8.58 -3.89
N ASP A 302 21.10 9.27 -4.46
CA ASP A 302 22.03 8.72 -5.47
C ASP A 302 22.80 7.49 -4.96
N GLN A 303 23.00 7.39 -3.64
CA GLN A 303 23.68 6.25 -2.99
C GLN A 303 22.89 4.93 -3.08
N PHE A 304 21.62 5.00 -3.49
CA PHE A 304 20.73 3.84 -3.62
C PHE A 304 20.42 3.47 -5.08
N SER A 305 21.20 4.01 -6.02
CA SER A 305 21.10 3.68 -7.45
C SER A 305 21.54 2.23 -7.72
N LEU A 306 20.83 1.57 -8.63
CA LEU A 306 21.19 0.24 -9.16
C LEU A 306 22.20 0.32 -10.31
N GLY A 307 22.34 1.49 -10.93
CA GLY A 307 23.32 1.74 -12.00
C GLY A 307 24.65 2.21 -11.44
N LYS A 308 25.76 1.89 -12.13
CA LYS A 308 27.06 2.50 -11.84
C LYS A 308 27.06 3.93 -12.37
N ALA A 309 26.94 4.92 -11.50
CA ALA A 309 27.34 6.28 -11.85
C ALA A 309 28.82 6.23 -12.23
N GLN A 310 29.15 6.44 -13.51
CA GLN A 310 30.55 6.56 -13.92
C GLN A 310 31.10 7.86 -13.32
N ASP A 311 32.25 7.74 -12.65
CA ASP A 311 32.95 8.79 -11.88
C ASP A 311 33.59 9.88 -12.77
N THR A 312 33.07 10.08 -13.98
CA THR A 312 33.57 11.03 -14.96
C THR A 312 32.47 12.03 -15.26
N ASP A 313 32.72 13.31 -14.93
CA ASP A 313 31.94 14.51 -15.25
C ASP A 313 30.44 14.27 -15.50
N LYS A 314 29.62 14.60 -14.49
CA LYS A 314 28.16 14.70 -14.51
C LYS A 314 27.59 15.08 -15.89
N GLU A 315 27.42 14.11 -16.79
CA GLU A 315 26.41 14.21 -17.83
C GLU A 315 25.09 14.17 -17.08
N ARG A 316 24.62 15.37 -16.67
CA ARG A 316 23.33 15.54 -16.03
C ARG A 316 22.31 14.82 -16.88
N GLU A 317 21.65 13.86 -16.26
CA GLU A 317 20.56 13.11 -16.82
C GLU A 317 19.63 14.03 -17.62
N SER A 318 19.22 13.61 -18.83
CA SER A 318 18.37 14.45 -19.66
C SER A 318 17.06 14.76 -18.91
N PRO A 319 16.53 16.00 -18.99
CA PRO A 319 15.30 16.37 -18.30
C PRO A 319 14.17 15.38 -18.60
N ASN A 320 13.54 14.82 -17.56
CA ASN A 320 12.43 13.88 -17.71
C ASN A 320 11.09 14.63 -17.64
N SER A 321 10.10 14.22 -18.45
CA SER A 321 8.72 14.73 -18.39
C SER A 321 8.06 14.41 -17.04
N HIS A 322 8.50 13.31 -16.40
CA HIS A 322 7.89 12.73 -15.21
C HIS A 322 6.36 12.57 -15.35
N LEU A 323 5.88 12.17 -16.54
CA LEU A 323 4.45 11.98 -16.84
C LEU A 323 3.72 11.17 -15.76
N SER A 324 4.38 10.13 -15.23
CA SER A 324 3.84 9.31 -14.14
C SER A 324 3.45 10.10 -12.89
N LEU A 325 4.23 11.13 -12.52
CA LEU A 325 4.01 11.98 -11.36
C LEU A 325 3.07 13.15 -11.67
N LEU A 326 3.17 13.73 -12.87
CA LEU A 326 2.24 14.77 -13.33
C LEU A 326 0.80 14.24 -13.36
N ALA A 327 0.60 13.04 -13.90
CA ALA A 327 -0.70 12.38 -13.93
C ALA A 327 -1.22 12.02 -12.53
N MET A 328 -0.31 11.72 -11.58
CA MET A 328 -0.68 11.40 -10.21
C MET A 328 -1.30 12.61 -9.50
N VAL A 329 -0.65 13.77 -9.61
CA VAL A 329 -1.16 15.01 -9.00
C VAL A 329 -2.40 15.52 -9.73
N ASP A 330 -2.45 15.43 -11.06
CA ASP A 330 -3.67 15.77 -11.82
C ASP A 330 -4.87 14.89 -11.43
N CYS A 331 -4.65 13.58 -11.28
CA CYS A 331 -5.68 12.64 -10.82
C CYS A 331 -6.20 13.01 -9.42
N TRP A 332 -5.29 13.33 -8.49
CA TRP A 332 -5.68 13.74 -7.15
C TRP A 332 -6.50 15.04 -7.16
N ALA A 333 -6.06 16.04 -7.93
CA ALA A 333 -6.77 17.30 -8.11
C ALA A 333 -8.19 17.07 -8.64
N LYS A 334 -8.33 16.30 -9.73
CA LYS A 334 -9.62 15.96 -10.36
C LYS A 334 -10.61 15.28 -9.43
N LEU A 335 -10.11 14.50 -8.47
CA LEU A 335 -10.95 13.77 -7.50
C LEU A 335 -11.07 14.50 -6.15
N GLY A 336 -10.46 15.68 -5.99
CA GLY A 336 -10.44 16.40 -4.72
C GLY A 336 -9.71 15.64 -3.61
N ILE A 337 -8.73 14.80 -3.96
CA ILE A 337 -7.99 13.96 -3.02
C ILE A 337 -6.79 14.74 -2.49
N ARG A 338 -6.70 14.82 -1.16
CA ARG A 338 -5.51 15.31 -0.44
C ARG A 338 -4.81 14.14 0.23
N PRO A 339 -3.82 13.51 -0.40
CA PRO A 339 -3.22 12.28 0.12
C PRO A 339 -2.44 12.52 1.43
N TYR A 340 -1.91 13.73 1.65
CA TYR A 340 -1.13 14.08 2.85
C TYR A 340 -1.95 14.11 4.13
N GLU A 341 -3.19 14.63 4.08
CA GLU A 341 -4.10 14.64 5.24
C GLU A 341 -4.43 13.20 5.66
N HIS A 342 -4.57 12.29 4.70
CA HIS A 342 -4.82 10.87 4.95
C HIS A 342 -3.56 10.11 5.42
N LEU A 343 -2.36 10.57 5.06
CA LEU A 343 -1.10 10.05 5.59
C LEU A 343 -0.95 10.34 7.09
N ASP A 344 -1.42 11.47 7.60
CA ASP A 344 -1.34 11.73 9.05
C ASP A 344 -2.21 10.74 9.85
N VAL A 345 -3.34 10.33 9.26
CA VAL A 345 -4.26 9.37 9.87
C VAL A 345 -3.63 7.97 9.90
N ALA A 346 -3.20 7.46 8.75
CA ALA A 346 -2.92 6.04 8.53
C ALA A 346 -1.62 5.77 7.75
N GLY A 347 -0.75 6.77 7.61
CA GLY A 347 0.47 6.68 6.82
C GLY A 347 1.48 5.70 7.41
N THR A 348 2.12 4.95 6.52
CA THR A 348 3.34 4.20 6.84
C THR A 348 4.54 4.89 6.21
N PRO A 349 5.77 4.67 6.71
CA PRO A 349 6.96 5.24 6.11
C PRO A 349 7.11 4.96 4.60
N VAL A 350 6.56 3.83 4.13
CA VAL A 350 6.57 3.45 2.71
C VAL A 350 5.62 4.35 1.91
N PHE A 351 4.38 4.55 2.38
CA PHE A 351 3.42 5.39 1.68
C PHE A 351 3.81 6.87 1.74
N THR A 352 4.37 7.31 2.86
CA THR A 352 4.95 8.65 3.00
C THR A 352 6.05 8.85 1.97
N LEU A 353 6.98 7.91 1.83
CA LEU A 353 8.04 7.96 0.81
C LEU A 353 7.46 8.13 -0.60
N TRP A 354 6.47 7.32 -0.96
CA TRP A 354 5.94 7.32 -2.32
C TRP A 354 5.23 8.62 -2.69
N ILE A 355 4.40 9.14 -1.79
CA ILE A 355 3.72 10.42 -1.98
C ILE A 355 4.75 11.58 -1.97
N GLY A 356 5.80 11.47 -1.16
CA GLY A 356 6.91 12.42 -1.11
C GLY A 356 7.66 12.58 -2.45
N VAL A 357 7.66 11.56 -3.32
CA VAL A 357 8.23 11.68 -4.68
C VAL A 357 7.46 12.69 -5.52
N ALA A 358 6.13 12.65 -5.46
CA ALA A 358 5.29 13.64 -6.14
C ALA A 358 5.45 15.02 -5.49
N GLU A 359 5.46 15.10 -4.15
CA GLU A 359 5.71 16.36 -3.45
C GLU A 359 7.01 17.02 -3.91
N TYR A 360 8.10 16.28 -3.98
CA TYR A 360 9.42 16.82 -4.34
C TYR A 360 9.42 17.52 -5.70
N LEU A 361 8.84 16.89 -6.72
CA LEU A 361 8.76 17.49 -8.06
C LEU A 361 7.92 18.78 -8.04
N PHE A 362 6.80 18.77 -7.31
CA PHE A 362 5.86 19.89 -7.25
C PHE A 362 6.29 20.99 -6.25
N ARG A 363 7.19 20.70 -5.32
CA ARG A 363 7.67 21.65 -4.32
C ARG A 363 8.48 22.77 -4.96
N SER A 364 9.31 22.44 -5.94
CA SER A 364 10.19 23.38 -6.64
C SER A 364 9.56 23.84 -7.96
N PRO A 365 9.24 25.15 -8.11
CA PRO A 365 8.72 25.68 -9.37
C PRO A 365 9.68 25.48 -10.55
N SER A 366 11.00 25.51 -10.31
CA SER A 366 12.01 25.34 -11.35
C SER A 366 12.08 23.89 -11.84
N LEU A 367 12.01 22.91 -10.94
CA LEU A 367 11.95 21.49 -11.31
C LEU A 367 10.67 21.18 -12.10
N LEU A 368 9.52 21.65 -11.63
CA LEU A 368 8.24 21.46 -12.31
C LEU A 368 8.25 22.10 -13.71
N SER A 369 8.78 23.32 -13.83
CA SER A 369 8.93 24.00 -15.12
C SER A 369 9.88 23.27 -16.07
N SER A 370 10.94 22.67 -15.54
CA SER A 370 11.88 21.84 -16.31
C SER A 370 11.19 20.58 -16.83
N ALA A 371 10.40 19.91 -16.00
CA ALA A 371 9.62 18.73 -16.38
C ALA A 371 8.59 19.04 -17.46
N LEU A 372 7.85 20.15 -17.32
CA LEU A 372 6.88 20.61 -18.33
C LEU A 372 7.58 20.96 -19.66
N ARG A 373 8.75 21.59 -19.61
CA ARG A 373 9.56 21.86 -20.81
C ARG A 373 10.04 20.57 -21.47
N ALA A 374 10.49 19.59 -20.69
CA ALA A 374 10.88 18.28 -21.19
C ALA A 374 9.68 17.58 -21.85
N ALA A 375 8.52 17.61 -21.20
CA ALA A 375 7.29 17.02 -21.72
C ALA A 375 6.89 17.59 -23.10
N LEU A 376 7.16 18.87 -23.36
CA LEU A 376 6.81 19.54 -24.62
C LEU A 376 7.90 19.44 -25.69
N LYS A 377 9.18 19.53 -25.31
CA LYS A 377 10.30 19.69 -26.25
C LYS A 377 11.17 18.46 -26.38
N ASP A 378 11.23 17.63 -25.35
CA ASP A 378 12.04 16.42 -25.39
C ASP A 378 11.27 15.28 -26.09
N THR A 379 11.98 14.59 -26.96
CA THR A 379 11.49 13.42 -27.69
C THR A 379 12.17 12.12 -27.25
N VAL A 380 13.24 12.20 -26.45
CA VAL A 380 14.02 11.04 -25.97
C VAL A 380 13.16 10.10 -25.14
N HIS A 381 12.37 10.63 -24.21
CA HIS A 381 11.48 9.83 -23.35
C HIS A 381 10.10 9.57 -23.97
N ARG A 382 9.82 10.08 -25.19
CA ARG A 382 8.49 9.96 -25.79
C ARG A 382 8.06 8.51 -26.07
N PRO A 383 8.93 7.62 -26.58
CA PRO A 383 8.58 6.21 -26.74
C PRO A 383 8.24 5.54 -25.40
N ASP A 384 8.97 5.87 -24.33
CA ASP A 384 8.74 5.34 -22.99
C ASP A 384 7.40 5.85 -22.42
N ASP A 385 7.06 7.13 -22.66
CA ASP A 385 5.76 7.71 -22.30
C ASP A 385 4.59 7.02 -23.04
N VAL A 386 4.77 6.59 -24.28
CA VAL A 386 3.75 5.81 -25.03
C VAL A 386 3.47 4.48 -24.34
N GLU A 387 4.51 3.69 -24.05
CA GLU A 387 4.37 2.41 -23.35
C GLU A 387 3.74 2.61 -21.96
N PHE A 388 4.10 3.69 -21.28
CA PHE A 388 3.51 4.06 -19.99
C PHE A 388 2.00 4.33 -20.09
N VAL A 389 1.55 5.11 -21.06
CA VAL A 389 0.12 5.42 -21.27
C VAL A 389 -0.67 4.16 -21.65
N ILE A 390 -0.10 3.28 -22.48
CA ILE A 390 -0.71 1.98 -22.82
C ILE A 390 -0.81 1.10 -21.58
N ALA A 391 0.26 1.02 -20.78
CA ALA A 391 0.28 0.25 -19.55
C ALA A 391 -0.76 0.74 -18.53
N ALA A 392 -0.88 2.06 -18.35
CA ALA A 392 -1.86 2.67 -17.44
C ALA A 392 -3.30 2.35 -17.81
N ARG A 393 -3.64 2.45 -19.11
CA ARG A 393 -4.96 2.03 -19.60
C ARG A 393 -5.20 0.54 -19.40
N GLY A 394 -4.23 -0.31 -19.74
CA GLY A 394 -4.35 -1.75 -19.55
C GLY A 394 -4.53 -2.17 -18.08
N TRP A 395 -3.92 -1.46 -17.13
CA TRP A 395 -4.18 -1.68 -15.70
C TRP A 395 -5.58 -1.20 -15.28
N SER A 396 -6.05 -0.06 -15.80
CA SER A 396 -7.43 0.39 -15.56
C SER A 396 -8.46 -0.59 -16.11
N GLU A 397 -8.27 -1.09 -17.32
CA GLU A 397 -9.15 -2.10 -17.94
C GLU A 397 -9.12 -3.41 -17.15
N CYS A 398 -7.95 -3.85 -16.72
CA CYS A 398 -7.79 -5.03 -15.86
C CYS A 398 -8.59 -4.89 -14.55
N VAL A 399 -8.62 -3.69 -13.98
CA VAL A 399 -9.36 -3.40 -12.75
C VAL A 399 -10.86 -3.36 -12.98
N ASP A 400 -11.30 -2.73 -14.07
CA ASP A 400 -12.71 -2.64 -14.46
C ASP A 400 -13.35 -4.02 -14.69
N VAL A 401 -12.60 -4.94 -15.32
CA VAL A 401 -13.04 -6.33 -15.50
C VAL A 401 -13.20 -7.08 -14.17
N GLY A 402 -12.46 -6.70 -13.12
CA GLY A 402 -12.61 -7.29 -11.79
C GLY A 402 -12.10 -8.73 -11.63
N ASN A 403 -11.35 -9.26 -12.61
CA ASN A 403 -10.92 -10.66 -12.61
C ASN A 403 -9.53 -10.84 -11.97
N PHE A 404 -9.48 -11.62 -10.87
CA PHE A 404 -8.25 -11.89 -10.12
C PHE A 404 -7.18 -12.66 -10.92
N GLU A 405 -7.58 -13.66 -11.71
CA GLU A 405 -6.65 -14.47 -12.52
C GLU A 405 -6.00 -13.62 -13.61
N TRP A 406 -6.76 -12.73 -14.24
CA TRP A 406 -6.25 -11.79 -15.23
C TRP A 406 -5.25 -10.81 -14.61
N TYR A 407 -5.57 -10.27 -13.43
CA TYR A 407 -4.66 -9.40 -12.68
C TYR A 407 -3.37 -10.14 -12.31
N GLN A 408 -3.48 -11.37 -11.80
CA GLN A 408 -2.35 -12.21 -11.44
C GLN A 408 -1.41 -12.40 -12.63
N ARG A 409 -1.93 -12.87 -13.77
CA ARG A 409 -1.13 -13.11 -14.97
C ARG A 409 -0.39 -11.87 -15.43
N ARG A 410 -1.07 -10.72 -15.50
CA ARG A 410 -0.46 -9.44 -15.89
C ARG A 410 0.66 -9.01 -14.94
N PHE A 411 0.45 -9.20 -13.63
CA PHE A 411 1.44 -8.88 -12.61
C PHE A 411 2.66 -9.80 -12.71
N GLU A 412 2.43 -11.12 -12.71
CA GLU A 412 3.48 -12.14 -12.70
C GLU A 412 4.33 -12.11 -13.97
N GLU A 413 3.74 -11.92 -15.16
CA GLU A 413 4.49 -11.74 -16.41
C GLU A 413 5.53 -10.61 -16.32
N THR A 414 5.16 -9.51 -15.64
CA THR A 414 6.08 -8.37 -15.44
C THR A 414 7.04 -8.62 -14.27
N ALA A 415 6.60 -9.31 -13.22
CA ALA A 415 7.45 -9.69 -12.10
C ALA A 415 8.58 -10.63 -12.55
N ASP A 416 8.27 -11.60 -13.42
CA ASP A 416 9.23 -12.56 -13.98
C ASP A 416 10.35 -11.86 -14.77
N PHE A 417 10.01 -10.80 -15.50
CA PHE A 417 10.99 -9.94 -16.18
C PHE A 417 11.98 -9.29 -15.19
N PHE A 418 11.55 -8.95 -13.98
CA PHE A 418 12.41 -8.34 -12.95
C PHE A 418 13.03 -9.36 -11.97
N ALA A 419 12.67 -10.64 -12.03
CA ALA A 419 13.12 -11.66 -11.09
C ALA A 419 14.66 -11.68 -10.87
N PRO A 420 15.51 -11.53 -11.91
CA PRO A 420 16.96 -11.49 -11.74
C PRO A 420 17.50 -10.26 -10.99
N ARG A 421 16.67 -9.25 -10.69
CA ARG A 421 17.07 -7.98 -10.04
C ARG A 421 16.51 -7.83 -8.63
N PHE A 422 15.58 -8.70 -8.21
CA PHE A 422 14.91 -8.55 -6.92
C PHE A 422 15.83 -8.65 -5.70
N GLU A 423 16.86 -9.50 -5.74
CA GLU A 423 17.78 -9.65 -4.61
C GLU A 423 18.52 -8.34 -4.31
N GLU A 424 19.12 -7.75 -5.35
CA GLU A 424 19.85 -6.49 -5.25
C GLU A 424 18.92 -5.33 -4.88
N ALA A 425 17.77 -5.22 -5.57
CA ALA A 425 16.78 -4.18 -5.32
C ALA A 425 16.19 -4.23 -3.92
N THR A 426 15.95 -5.43 -3.38
CA THR A 426 15.43 -5.61 -2.01
C THR A 426 16.45 -5.12 -0.99
N LYS A 427 17.73 -5.44 -1.19
CA LYS A 427 18.83 -5.01 -0.31
C LYS A 427 19.00 -3.49 -0.32
N LEU A 428 18.99 -2.87 -1.49
CA LEU A 428 19.13 -1.41 -1.64
C LEU A 428 17.90 -0.66 -1.14
N GLY A 429 16.70 -1.06 -1.57
CA GLY A 429 15.44 -0.46 -1.13
C GLY A 429 15.24 -0.55 0.40
N GLY A 430 15.67 -1.67 1.01
CA GLY A 430 15.67 -1.82 2.47
C GLY A 430 16.61 -0.84 3.19
N LYS A 431 17.79 -0.55 2.62
CA LYS A 431 18.71 0.46 3.16
C LYS A 431 18.15 1.87 2.98
N MET A 432 17.56 2.18 1.82
CA MET A 432 16.96 3.48 1.52
C MET A 432 15.86 3.83 2.52
N ILE A 433 14.91 2.91 2.74
CA ILE A 433 13.80 3.15 3.69
C ILE A 433 14.34 3.36 5.11
N LYS A 434 15.33 2.58 5.55
CA LYS A 434 15.96 2.78 6.87
C LYS A 434 16.64 4.14 6.99
N ALA A 435 17.35 4.59 5.94
CA ALA A 435 18.00 5.89 5.93
C ALA A 435 16.98 7.04 6.05
N ILE A 436 15.86 6.92 5.33
CA ILE A 436 14.76 7.90 5.36
C ILE A 436 14.07 7.88 6.73
N GLN A 437 13.77 6.70 7.28
CA GLN A 437 13.19 6.57 8.62
C GLN A 437 14.08 7.17 9.71
N ASN A 438 15.40 6.93 9.66
CA ASN A 438 16.34 7.51 10.61
C ASN A 438 16.48 9.03 10.41
N GLY A 439 16.48 9.48 9.16
CA GLY A 439 16.47 10.90 8.81
C GLY A 439 15.21 11.62 9.31
N MET A 440 14.05 10.95 9.35
CA MET A 440 12.83 11.48 9.95
C MET A 440 12.87 11.47 11.48
N LYS A 441 13.37 10.40 12.11
CA LYS A 441 13.46 10.28 13.58
C LYS A 441 14.47 11.23 14.24
N GLY A 442 15.54 11.61 13.55
CA GLY A 442 16.52 12.58 14.06
C GLY A 442 16.09 14.05 13.92
N ARG A 443 14.82 14.31 13.59
CA ARG A 443 14.27 15.64 13.31
C ARG A 443 13.10 16.03 14.22
N ASP A 444 12.68 15.10 15.09
CA ASP A 444 11.85 15.31 16.28
C ASP A 444 12.79 15.58 17.47
#